data_AF-A0A535VVP5-F1
#
_entry.id   AF-A0A535VVP5-F1
#
_cell.length_a   1.000
_cell.length_b   1.000
_cell.length_c   1.000
_cell.angle_alpha   90.00
_cell.angle_beta   90.00
_cell.angle_gamma   90.00
#
_symmetry.space_group_name_H-M   'P 1'
#
loop_
_entity.id
_entity.type
_entity.pdbx_description
1 polymer ?
#
loop_
_entity_poly.entity_id
_entity_poly.type
_entity_poly.pdbx_seq_one_letter_code
_entity_poly.pdbx_strand_id
1 'polypeptide(L)' 'MSAIQEMPALLIFGEDGTIEMGWLARLERIFPRHRSVVIRGSHYFPQVYDASAVAAAICSWWDEEIAS' A
#
# COMPACT_ATOMS: atom_id res chain seq x y z
N MET A 1 -9.85 15.98 -11.55
CA MET A 1 -8.56 15.26 -11.53
C MET A 1 -7.65 15.68 -10.38
N SER A 2 -7.78 16.88 -9.79
CA SER A 2 -6.90 17.34 -8.69
C SER A 2 -7.04 16.55 -7.38
N ALA A 3 -8.25 16.11 -7.02
CA ALA A 3 -8.48 15.45 -5.73
C ALA A 3 -7.67 14.15 -5.55
N ILE A 4 -7.51 13.34 -6.61
CA ILE A 4 -6.72 12.10 -6.57
C ILE A 4 -5.21 12.38 -6.43
N GLN A 5 -4.73 13.50 -6.99
CA GLN A 5 -3.30 13.83 -6.96
C GLN A 5 -2.83 14.24 -5.56
N GLU A 6 -3.72 14.89 -4.79
CA GLU A 6 -3.43 15.36 -3.44
C GLU A 6 -3.83 14.35 -2.35
N MET A 7 -4.62 13.33 -2.71
CA MET A 7 -5.12 12.35 -1.76
C MET A 7 -4.00 11.42 -1.31
N PRO A 8 -3.64 11.41 -0.02
CA PRO A 8 -2.68 10.45 0.51
C PRO A 8 -3.26 9.04 0.41
N ALA A 9 -2.45 8.10 -0.08
CA ALA A 9 -2.86 6.72 -0.26
C ALA A 9 -1.83 5.73 0.30
N LEU A 10 -2.30 4.72 1.02
CA LEU A 10 -1.49 3.57 1.41
C LEU A 10 -1.79 2.40 0.48
N LEU A 11 -0.77 1.91 -0.22
CA LEU A 11 -0.86 0.76 -1.11
C LEU A 11 -0.17 -0.43 -0.44
N ILE A 12 -0.95 -1.43 -0.01
CA ILE A 12 -0.43 -2.65 0.63
C ILE A 12 -0.59 -3.83 -0.32
N PHE A 13 0.51 -4.49 -0.63
CA PHE A 13 0.55 -5.66 -1.50
C PHE A 13 1.21 -6.84 -0.79
N GLY A 14 0.77 -8.06 -1.12
CA GLY A 14 1.57 -9.24 -0.87
C GLY A 14 2.68 -9.37 -1.92
N GLU A 15 3.75 -10.06 -1.58
CA GLU A 15 4.81 -10.44 -2.53
C GLU A 15 4.32 -11.58 -3.43
N ASP A 16 3.52 -11.23 -4.44
CA ASP A 16 2.93 -12.17 -5.37
C ASP A 16 3.02 -11.72 -6.85
N GLY A 17 2.49 -12.55 -7.74
CA GLY A 17 2.49 -12.30 -9.18
C GLY A 17 1.76 -11.02 -9.60
N THR A 18 0.93 -10.40 -8.75
CA THR A 18 0.29 -9.12 -9.10
C THR A 18 1.29 -7.97 -9.17
N ILE A 19 2.36 -8.02 -8.36
CA ILE A 19 3.46 -7.06 -8.45
C ILE A 19 4.21 -7.26 -9.78
N GLU A 20 4.52 -8.50 -10.14
CA GLU A 20 5.19 -8.85 -11.40
C GLU A 20 4.36 -8.42 -12.62
N MET A 21 3.03 -8.50 -12.52
CA MET A 21 2.09 -8.01 -13.53
C MET A 21 1.98 -6.48 -13.59
N GLY A 22 2.71 -5.75 -12.74
CA GLY A 22 2.79 -4.28 -12.76
C GLY A 22 1.61 -3.56 -12.13
N TRP A 23 0.77 -4.24 -11.34
CA TRP A 23 -0.38 -3.62 -10.69
C TRP A 23 0.01 -2.54 -9.68
N LEU A 24 1.04 -2.81 -8.86
CA LEU A 24 1.55 -1.81 -7.92
C LEU A 24 2.03 -0.56 -8.67
N ALA A 25 2.91 -0.72 -9.66
CA ALA A 25 3.41 0.38 -10.49
C ALA A 25 2.31 1.15 -11.24
N ARG A 26 1.16 0.52 -11.52
CA ARG A 26 -0.02 1.19 -12.07
C ARG A 26 -0.70 2.07 -11.03
N LEU A 27 -0.90 1.57 -9.82
CA LEU A 27 -1.56 2.32 -8.74
C LEU A 27 -0.71 3.48 -8.25
N GLU A 28 0.61 3.31 -8.18
CA GLU A 28 1.56 4.38 -7.83
C GLU A 28 1.47 5.57 -8.79
N ARG A 29 1.17 5.32 -10.07
CA ARG A 29 0.92 6.38 -11.08
C ARG A 29 -0.44 7.05 -10.91
N ILE A 30 -1.44 6.33 -10.41
CA ILE A 30 -2.79 6.87 -10.19
C ILE A 30 -2.80 7.74 -8.92
N PHE A 31 -2.12 7.31 -7.87
CA PHE A 31 -2.02 8.00 -6.58
C PHE A 31 -0.60 8.55 -6.39
N PRO A 32 -0.25 9.71 -6.94
CA PRO A 32 1.13 10.21 -6.87
C PRO A 32 1.58 10.54 -5.43
N ARG A 33 0.66 10.84 -4.50
CA ARG A 33 0.93 10.96 -3.07
C ARG A 33 0.65 9.64 -2.36
N HIS A 34 1.46 8.62 -2.62
CA HIS A 34 1.32 7.30 -2.00
C HIS A 34 2.50 6.91 -1.13
N ARG A 35 2.25 5.95 -0.23
CA ARG A 35 3.25 5.05 0.34
C ARG A 35 2.92 3.63 -0.08
N SER A 36 3.91 2.92 -0.60
CA SER A 36 3.79 1.51 -1.00
C SER A 36 4.46 0.61 0.03
N VAL A 37 3.77 -0.46 0.44
CA VAL A 37 4.28 -1.49 1.35
C VAL A 37 4.03 -2.86 0.73
N VAL A 38 5.11 -3.65 0.64
CA VAL A 38 5.03 -5.06 0.20
C VAL A 38 5.29 -5.96 1.41
N ILE A 39 4.28 -6.76 1.77
CA ILE A 39 4.34 -7.71 2.87
C ILE A 39 4.94 -9.02 2.34
N ARG A 40 6.21 -9.25 2.68
CA ARG A 40 6.99 -10.41 2.20
C ARG A 40 6.41 -11.73 2.67
N GLY A 41 6.51 -12.74 1.80
CA GLY A 41 5.99 -14.09 2.09
C GLY A 41 4.46 -14.18 2.21
N SER A 42 3.73 -13.09 1.90
CA SER A 42 2.27 -13.08 1.84
C SER A 42 1.79 -13.05 0.40
N HIS A 43 0.76 -13.85 0.09
CA HIS A 43 0.16 -13.93 -1.24
C HIS A 43 -0.91 -12.84 -1.44
N TYR A 44 -1.91 -13.09 -2.29
CA TYR A 44 -3.01 -12.19 -2.66
C TYR A 44 -3.79 -11.54 -1.50
N PHE A 45 -3.71 -12.09 -0.28
CA PHE A 45 -4.44 -11.60 0.89
C PHE A 45 -3.49 -11.33 2.06
N PRO A 46 -2.61 -10.32 1.98
CA PRO A 46 -1.64 -10.00 3.05
C PRO A 46 -2.31 -9.82 4.41
N GLN A 47 -3.53 -9.28 4.45
CA GLN A 47 -4.31 -9.10 5.67
C GLN A 47 -4.74 -10.41 6.35
N VAL A 48 -4.76 -11.52 5.61
CA VAL A 48 -5.09 -12.86 6.16
C VAL A 48 -3.82 -13.56 6.63
N TYR A 49 -2.73 -13.46 5.87
CA TYR A 49 -1.49 -14.19 6.13
C TYR A 49 -0.55 -13.48 7.12
N ASP A 50 -0.57 -12.16 7.17
CA ASP A 50 0.18 -11.35 8.13
C ASP A 50 -0.59 -10.08 8.51
N ALA A 51 -1.71 -10.30 9.21
CA ALA A 51 -2.55 -9.22 9.71
C ALA A 51 -1.78 -8.22 10.60
N SER A 52 -0.76 -8.68 11.32
CA SER A 52 0.04 -7.84 12.20
C SER A 52 0.90 -6.86 11.40
N ALA A 53 1.57 -7.33 10.35
CA ALA A 53 2.35 -6.45 9.49
C ALA A 53 1.46 -5.46 8.71
N VAL A 54 0.27 -5.89 8.28
CA VAL A 54 -0.71 -4.99 7.66
C VAL A 54 -1.18 -3.90 8.64
N ALA A 55 -1.54 -4.27 9.87
CA ALA A 55 -1.94 -3.31 10.89
C ALA A 55 -0.80 -2.34 11.23
N ALA A 56 0.43 -2.84 11.36
CA ALA A 56 1.60 -2.00 11.61
C ALA A 56 1.85 -1.00 10.47
N ALA A 57 1.68 -1.42 9.20
CA ALA A 57 1.80 -0.53 8.06
C ALA A 57 0.74 0.59 8.07
N ILE A 58 -0.51 0.26 8.44
CA ILE A 58 -1.60 1.23 8.57
C ILE A 58 -1.29 2.24 9.68
N CYS A 59 -0.89 1.77 10.86
CA CYS A 59 -0.60 2.66 11.99
C CYS A 59 0.59 3.59 11.70
N SER A 60 1.71 3.06 11.21
CA SER A 60 2.89 3.87 10.84
C SER A 60 2.54 4.91 9.79
N TRP A 61 1.80 4.54 8.74
CA TRP A 61 1.37 5.51 7.73
C TRP A 61 0.45 6.60 8.29
N TRP A 62 -0.51 6.21 9.14
CA TRP A 62 -1.42 7.16 9.77
C TRP A 62 -0.67 8.17 10.64
N ASP A 63 0.22 7.69 11.51
CA ASP A 63 0.96 8.51 12.45
C ASP A 63 1.97 9.42 11.75
N GLU A 64 2.59 8.96 10.66
CA GLU A 64 3.66 9.69 9.96
C GLU A 64 3.15 10.65 8.88
N GLU A 65 2.00 10.39 8.26
CA GLU A 65 1.55 11.15 7.08
C GLU A 65 0.16 11.79 7.20
N ILE A 66 -0.72 11.28 8.08
CA ILE A 66 -2.11 11.73 8.18
C ILE A 66 -2.38 12.52 9.45
N ALA A 67 -1.91 12.03 10.59
CA ALA A 67 -2.12 12.65 11.90
C ALA A 67 -1.01 13.65 12.30
N SER A 68 0.04 13.76 11.47
CA SER A 68 1.15 14.71 11.62
C SER A 68 0.81 16.11 11.11
#